data_AF-A0A959BZR0-F1
#
_entry.id   AF-A0A959BZR0-F1
#
_cell.length_a   1.000
_cell.length_b   1.000
_cell.length_c   1.000
_cell.angle_alpha   90.00
_cell.angle_beta   90.00
_cell.angle_gamma   90.00
#
_symmetry.space_group_name_H-M   'P 1'
#
loop_
_entity.id
_entity.type
_entity.pdbx_description
1 polymer ?
#
loop_
_entity_poly.entity_id
_entity_poly.type
_entity_poly.pdbx_seq_one_letter_code
_entity_poly.pdbx_strand_id
1 'polypeptide(L)'
;MSWKYAPLLLLLLAAAIASAQAQIPRDTTYTPHSAFVKLKKHYPFVTPLAEEHPQGVSEQLDVVYADINGRKLHLDIFYPTERQEQSYPAILMIHGGGWSSGSKIHQVPMARRLAQKGYVAIAVEYRLSPEARYPAAVYDLKAAVRWLRGHAADYGIDPNRIAALGCSAGAQLASQLGTTSGMERFEGQQGYAGYSSTIQAVLNIDGIVSFIHPEASAESDAAARWLGGNREERPDQWKDASPLEYACPQTPPFLFVNSSFPRFHAGRDSLISIMEQYGIYHEVYTLEGSPHSFWLVNPWFEPTLFYVSHFLDKVFKGSTNDIIVAQDGSGDFTTVQQAIDAVPGLRNKRTCIYIRNGTYKEKLTLPPTKTNVRFIGESTKGVILTFDDYASRLNLFGETIGTSGSASFFIYGDGFEAYNITFENSAGPVGQAVAVRVDGDKAKFEHCRFLGNQDTLYPHGSKSRQYYKNCYIEGTVDFIFGWSTAVFDSCEIYCKRDGYITAASTEEGQDYGFVFRYCTITGSAPDNSVYLGRPWRPYARTVFIECELSALARPEGWHNWGKPEREGTAFYAEYNNSGPGSRPELRVGWSHQLSASEAARYTLKDIFKDWDPMTP
;
A
#
# COMPACT_ATOMS: atom_id res chain seq x y z
N MET A 1 49.98 -36.76 -21.51
CA MET A 1 48.69 -36.79 -20.78
C MET A 1 48.77 -35.82 -19.60
N SER A 2 47.81 -34.86 -19.55
CA SER A 2 47.32 -33.98 -18.45
C SER A 2 48.27 -33.52 -17.32
N TRP A 3 48.64 -32.23 -17.19
CA TRP A 3 47.91 -31.02 -16.71
C TRP A 3 47.46 -31.04 -15.22
N LYS A 4 47.95 -30.06 -14.41
CA LYS A 4 47.18 -29.20 -13.46
C LYS A 4 48.07 -28.20 -12.66
N TYR A 5 47.47 -27.04 -12.33
CA TYR A 5 47.91 -25.90 -11.47
C TYR A 5 48.92 -24.90 -12.08
N ALA A 6 48.85 -23.57 -11.96
CA ALA A 6 47.88 -22.54 -11.53
C ALA A 6 48.47 -21.16 -12.01
N PRO A 7 47.67 -20.07 -12.15
CA PRO A 7 48.02 -18.93 -13.00
C PRO A 7 48.79 -17.79 -12.32
N LEU A 8 49.58 -17.09 -13.15
CA LEU A 8 50.28 -15.82 -12.89
C LEU A 8 49.30 -14.68 -12.56
N LEU A 9 49.60 -13.93 -11.50
CA LEU A 9 49.13 -12.57 -11.26
C LEU A 9 49.82 -11.63 -12.27
N LEU A 10 49.06 -10.94 -13.13
CA LEU A 10 49.55 -9.82 -13.91
C LEU A 10 48.56 -8.66 -13.76
N LEU A 11 48.98 -7.68 -12.95
CA LEU A 11 48.36 -6.36 -12.81
C LEU A 11 48.42 -5.61 -14.16
N LEU A 12 47.26 -5.25 -14.70
CA LEU A 12 47.12 -4.22 -15.72
C LEU A 12 46.27 -3.08 -15.13
N LEU A 13 46.96 -2.00 -14.76
CA LEU A 13 46.37 -0.70 -14.49
C LEU A 13 45.82 -0.12 -15.80
N ALA A 14 44.50 -0.04 -15.92
CA ALA A 14 43.84 0.86 -16.85
C ALA A 14 43.32 2.06 -16.06
N ALA A 15 43.97 3.22 -16.23
CA ALA A 15 43.56 4.48 -15.66
C ALA A 15 42.24 4.95 -16.31
N ALA A 16 41.18 5.04 -15.51
CA ALA A 16 39.95 5.71 -15.90
C ALA A 16 40.17 7.23 -15.83
N ILE A 17 40.13 7.90 -16.99
CA ILE A 17 40.02 9.36 -17.02
C ILE A 17 38.59 9.70 -16.63
N ALA A 18 38.37 9.97 -15.35
CA ALA A 18 37.17 10.65 -14.89
C ALA A 18 37.24 12.10 -15.38
N SER A 19 36.42 12.45 -16.37
CA SER A 19 36.18 13.85 -16.70
C SER A 19 35.58 14.52 -15.46
N ALA A 20 36.28 15.50 -14.91
CA ALA A 20 35.83 16.30 -13.78
C ALA A 20 34.62 17.16 -14.18
N GLN A 21 33.43 16.57 -14.12
CA GLN A 21 32.20 17.34 -14.03
C GLN A 21 32.21 17.99 -12.64
N ALA A 22 31.99 19.30 -12.56
CA ALA A 22 31.87 19.98 -11.28
C ALA A 22 30.87 19.21 -10.40
N GLN A 23 31.26 18.89 -9.17
CA GLN A 23 30.43 18.11 -8.26
C GLN A 23 29.16 18.91 -7.96
N ILE A 24 28.05 18.51 -8.58
CA ILE A 24 26.75 19.18 -8.43
C ILE A 24 26.36 19.10 -6.95
N PRO A 25 26.17 20.24 -6.26
CA PRO A 25 25.73 20.22 -4.87
C PRO A 25 24.38 19.50 -4.76
N ARG A 26 24.29 18.49 -3.88
CA ARG A 26 23.05 17.73 -3.65
C ARG A 26 22.78 17.60 -2.17
N ASP A 27 21.56 17.91 -1.76
CA ASP A 27 21.04 17.56 -0.43
C ASP A 27 20.47 16.13 -0.49
N THR A 28 21.10 15.19 0.19
CA THR A 28 20.69 13.77 0.21
C THR A 28 19.96 13.38 1.49
N THR A 29 19.50 14.35 2.29
CA THR A 29 18.86 14.08 3.59
C THR A 29 17.46 13.48 3.48
N TYR A 30 16.74 13.77 2.38
CA TYR A 30 15.41 13.22 2.11
C TYR A 30 15.48 12.02 1.17
N THR A 31 15.20 10.83 1.73
CA THR A 31 15.15 9.53 1.05
C THR A 31 13.89 8.78 1.51
N PRO A 32 13.42 7.75 0.77
CA PRO A 32 12.32 6.91 1.25
C PRO A 32 12.58 6.30 2.64
N HIS A 33 13.81 5.84 2.88
CA HIS A 33 14.21 5.29 4.17
C HIS A 33 14.20 6.33 5.29
N SER A 34 14.82 7.51 5.08
CA SER A 34 14.84 8.56 6.11
C SER A 34 13.44 9.13 6.38
N ALA A 35 12.58 9.20 5.37
CA ALA A 35 11.16 9.54 5.53
C ALA A 35 10.44 8.49 6.40
N PHE A 36 10.59 7.20 6.10
CA PHE A 36 10.02 6.13 6.92
C PHE A 36 10.49 6.18 8.37
N VAL A 37 11.81 6.27 8.61
CA VAL A 37 12.38 6.34 9.97
C VAL A 37 11.84 7.55 10.74
N LYS A 38 11.68 8.70 10.08
CA LYS A 38 11.10 9.90 10.70
C LYS A 38 9.62 9.69 11.04
N LEU A 39 8.84 9.14 10.11
CA LEU A 39 7.41 8.91 10.30
C LEU A 39 7.15 7.88 11.40
N LYS A 40 7.93 6.79 11.46
CA LYS A 40 7.79 5.72 12.46
C LYS A 40 7.84 6.23 13.91
N LYS A 41 8.56 7.33 14.17
CA LYS A 41 8.64 7.95 15.51
C LYS A 41 7.31 8.52 16.00
N HIS A 42 6.50 9.06 15.09
CA HIS A 42 5.21 9.68 15.42
C HIS A 42 4.02 8.80 15.05
N TYR A 43 4.21 7.87 14.12
CA TYR A 43 3.22 6.94 13.61
C TYR A 43 3.78 5.51 13.73
N PRO A 44 3.81 4.92 14.93
CA PRO A 44 4.47 3.64 15.17
C PRO A 44 3.86 2.47 14.39
N PHE A 45 2.65 2.62 13.87
CA PHE A 45 1.97 1.61 13.04
C PHE A 45 2.41 1.62 11.56
N VAL A 46 3.12 2.65 11.09
CA VAL A 46 3.50 2.71 9.66
C VAL A 46 4.51 1.64 9.32
N THR A 47 4.43 1.17 8.08
CA THR A 47 5.36 0.17 7.52
C THR A 47 5.92 0.68 6.20
N PRO A 48 7.17 0.30 5.86
CA PRO A 48 7.76 0.69 4.60
C PRO A 48 7.02 0.01 3.44
N LEU A 49 7.09 0.62 2.26
CA LEU A 49 6.66 -0.04 1.03
C LEU A 49 7.67 -1.12 0.68
N ALA A 50 7.18 -2.26 0.19
CA ALA A 50 8.05 -3.33 -0.26
C ALA A 50 8.77 -2.92 -1.55
N GLU A 51 10.06 -3.26 -1.64
CA GLU A 51 10.86 -3.10 -2.86
C GLU A 51 10.52 -4.24 -3.83
N GLU A 52 9.34 -4.17 -4.43
CA GLU A 52 8.85 -5.20 -5.33
C GLU A 52 9.21 -4.88 -6.79
N HIS A 53 9.57 -5.90 -7.55
CA HIS A 53 9.61 -5.88 -9.02
C HIS A 53 8.41 -6.66 -9.53
N PRO A 54 7.28 -6.00 -9.79
CA PRO A 54 6.07 -6.71 -10.17
C PRO A 54 6.23 -7.46 -11.50
N GLN A 55 5.62 -8.64 -11.58
CA GLN A 55 5.49 -9.35 -12.85
C GLN A 55 4.76 -8.47 -13.88
N GLY A 56 5.18 -8.59 -15.14
CA GLY A 56 4.57 -7.84 -16.25
C GLY A 56 5.05 -6.40 -16.40
N VAL A 57 6.02 -5.93 -15.61
CA VAL A 57 6.62 -4.59 -15.74
C VAL A 57 8.06 -4.67 -16.22
N SER A 58 8.39 -3.87 -17.23
CA SER A 58 9.75 -3.61 -17.70
C SER A 58 10.23 -2.26 -17.20
N GLU A 59 11.53 -2.16 -16.91
CA GLU A 59 12.16 -0.97 -16.33
C GLU A 59 13.40 -0.58 -17.14
N GLN A 60 13.55 0.70 -17.45
CA GLN A 60 14.76 1.27 -18.02
C GLN A 60 15.20 2.47 -17.19
N LEU A 61 16.37 2.37 -16.57
CA LEU A 61 16.87 3.35 -15.62
C LEU A 61 17.89 4.28 -16.27
N ASP A 62 18.02 5.48 -15.71
CA ASP A 62 19.03 6.49 -16.06
C ASP A 62 19.05 6.89 -17.55
N VAL A 63 17.87 7.00 -18.15
CA VAL A 63 17.72 7.48 -19.54
C VAL A 63 17.91 8.99 -19.59
N VAL A 64 18.83 9.46 -20.42
CA VAL A 64 19.10 10.90 -20.61
C VAL A 64 17.99 11.54 -21.43
N TYR A 65 17.33 12.57 -20.88
CA TYR A 65 16.27 13.29 -21.59
C TYR A 65 16.64 14.70 -22.05
N ALA A 66 17.64 15.31 -21.42
CA ALA A 66 18.14 16.62 -21.80
C ALA A 66 19.63 16.75 -21.45
N ASP A 67 20.35 17.54 -22.25
CA ASP A 67 21.72 17.98 -21.98
C ASP A 67 21.73 19.51 -21.94
N ILE A 68 22.09 20.07 -20.79
CA ILE A 68 22.14 21.50 -20.53
C ILE A 68 23.60 21.88 -20.34
N ASN A 69 24.29 22.23 -21.43
CA ASN A 69 25.70 22.62 -21.39
C ASN A 69 26.61 21.57 -20.71
N GLY A 70 26.41 20.29 -21.02
CA GLY A 70 27.12 19.16 -20.43
C GLY A 70 26.46 18.59 -19.17
N ARG A 71 25.44 19.24 -18.60
CA ARG A 71 24.61 18.68 -17.53
C ARG A 71 23.51 17.80 -18.12
N LYS A 72 23.73 16.48 -18.07
CA LYS A 72 22.74 15.48 -18.49
C LYS A 72 21.71 15.26 -17.39
N LEU A 73 20.43 15.41 -17.71
CA LEU A 73 19.31 15.10 -16.82
C LEU A 73 18.70 13.75 -17.19
N HIS A 74 18.31 12.98 -16.17
CA HIS A 74 17.92 11.58 -16.35
C HIS A 74 16.46 11.31 -15.92
N LEU A 75 15.89 10.24 -16.45
CA LEU A 75 14.60 9.70 -16.05
C LEU A 75 14.65 8.17 -16.00
N ASP A 76 13.74 7.57 -15.24
CA ASP A 76 13.53 6.12 -15.19
C ASP A 76 12.13 5.82 -15.75
N ILE A 77 12.02 4.77 -16.56
CA ILE A 77 10.82 4.41 -17.32
C ILE A 77 10.31 3.06 -16.84
N PHE A 78 9.03 3.00 -16.49
CA PHE A 78 8.33 1.81 -16.06
C PHE A 78 7.14 1.58 -16.99
N TYR A 79 7.07 0.43 -17.65
CA TYR A 79 6.06 0.17 -18.68
C TYR A 79 5.61 -1.30 -18.71
N PRO A 80 4.39 -1.57 -19.20
CA PRO A 80 3.91 -2.94 -19.38
C PRO A 80 4.83 -3.73 -20.32
N THR A 81 5.15 -4.97 -19.95
CA THR A 81 6.02 -5.85 -20.76
C THR A 81 5.30 -6.34 -22.02
N GLU A 82 4.01 -6.63 -21.92
CA GLU A 82 3.18 -6.97 -23.06
C GLU A 82 2.71 -5.69 -23.75
N ARG A 83 3.04 -5.54 -25.04
CA ARG A 83 2.47 -4.46 -25.86
C ARG A 83 1.03 -4.82 -26.26
N GLN A 84 0.09 -3.95 -25.94
CA GLN A 84 -1.27 -4.02 -26.48
C GLN A 84 -1.36 -3.34 -27.84
N GLU A 85 -2.41 -3.66 -28.61
CA GLU A 85 -2.72 -2.96 -29.86
C GLU A 85 -2.99 -1.46 -29.64
N GLN A 86 -3.44 -1.10 -28.44
CA GLN A 86 -3.67 0.29 -28.04
C GLN A 86 -2.45 0.88 -27.34
N SER A 87 -2.14 2.13 -27.68
CA SER A 87 -1.13 2.92 -26.99
C SER A 87 -1.54 3.23 -25.55
N TYR A 88 -0.54 3.33 -24.67
CA TYR A 88 -0.72 3.57 -23.25
C TYR A 88 -0.69 5.08 -22.92
N PRO A 89 -1.56 5.57 -22.04
CA PRO A 89 -1.35 6.87 -21.41
C PRO A 89 -0.04 6.90 -20.62
N ALA A 90 0.63 8.07 -20.61
CA ALA A 90 1.89 8.28 -19.88
C ALA A 90 1.73 9.21 -18.68
N ILE A 91 2.59 9.04 -17.68
CA ILE A 91 2.59 9.80 -16.44
C ILE A 91 4.01 10.26 -16.13
N LEU A 92 4.25 11.56 -16.20
CA LEU A 92 5.49 12.17 -15.70
C LEU A 92 5.39 12.31 -14.17
N MET A 93 6.28 11.64 -13.43
CA MET A 93 6.25 11.53 -11.96
C MET A 93 7.36 12.37 -11.33
N ILE A 94 6.97 13.42 -10.63
CA ILE A 94 7.85 14.48 -10.13
C ILE A 94 8.00 14.31 -8.61
N HIS A 95 9.23 14.06 -8.16
CA HIS A 95 9.50 13.84 -6.74
C HIS A 95 9.36 15.11 -5.88
N GLY A 96 9.10 14.91 -4.59
CA GLY A 96 9.11 15.96 -3.57
C GLY A 96 10.53 16.24 -3.03
N GLY A 97 10.60 16.90 -1.88
CA GLY A 97 11.89 17.26 -1.24
C GLY A 97 12.14 18.76 -1.17
N GLY A 98 11.08 19.58 -1.15
CA GLY A 98 11.19 21.02 -0.94
C GLY A 98 12.08 21.72 -1.98
N TRP A 99 12.02 21.29 -3.24
CA TRP A 99 12.82 21.81 -4.37
C TRP A 99 14.35 21.77 -4.15
N SER A 100 14.84 21.16 -3.07
CA SER A 100 16.25 21.21 -2.66
C SER A 100 16.87 19.83 -2.44
N SER A 101 16.05 18.83 -2.12
CA SER A 101 16.43 17.44 -1.90
C SER A 101 15.47 16.49 -2.65
N GLY A 102 15.56 15.19 -2.37
CA GLY A 102 14.79 14.14 -3.03
C GLY A 102 15.41 13.66 -4.34
N SER A 103 14.81 12.62 -4.89
CA SER A 103 15.20 12.05 -6.19
C SER A 103 14.09 11.19 -6.78
N LYS A 104 14.23 10.85 -8.06
CA LYS A 104 13.31 9.95 -8.80
C LYS A 104 13.03 8.60 -8.11
N ILE A 105 13.91 8.11 -7.22
CA ILE A 105 13.67 6.87 -6.48
C ILE A 105 12.39 6.90 -5.62
N HIS A 106 11.96 8.10 -5.19
CA HIS A 106 10.73 8.28 -4.42
C HIS A 106 9.47 7.88 -5.18
N GLN A 107 9.54 7.85 -6.51
CA GLN A 107 8.40 7.54 -7.38
C GLN A 107 8.36 6.06 -7.78
N VAL A 108 9.45 5.30 -7.59
CA VAL A 108 9.60 3.92 -8.10
C VAL A 108 8.49 2.99 -7.63
N PRO A 109 8.13 2.93 -6.32
CA PRO A 109 7.04 2.04 -5.89
C PRO A 109 5.72 2.33 -6.60
N MET A 110 5.34 3.60 -6.74
CA MET A 110 4.09 3.98 -7.42
C MET A 110 4.19 3.77 -8.94
N ALA A 111 5.32 4.08 -9.56
CA ALA A 111 5.55 3.91 -10.99
C ALA A 111 5.37 2.46 -11.44
N ARG A 112 5.94 1.51 -10.69
CA ARG A 112 5.77 0.07 -10.92
C ARG A 112 4.31 -0.36 -10.85
N ARG A 113 3.57 0.11 -9.86
CA ARG A 113 2.15 -0.23 -9.66
C ARG A 113 1.26 0.37 -10.75
N LEU A 114 1.57 1.57 -11.21
CA LEU A 114 0.88 2.20 -12.34
C LEU A 114 1.21 1.50 -13.66
N ALA A 115 2.44 1.03 -13.86
CA ALA A 115 2.80 0.22 -15.03
C ALA A 115 1.99 -1.08 -15.09
N GLN A 116 1.79 -1.78 -13.97
CA GLN A 116 0.88 -2.95 -13.92
C GLN A 116 -0.57 -2.62 -14.31
N LYS A 117 -1.00 -1.37 -14.12
CA LYS A 117 -2.35 -0.87 -14.47
C LYS A 117 -2.45 -0.34 -15.91
N GLY A 118 -1.41 -0.55 -16.74
CA GLY A 118 -1.42 -0.18 -18.15
C GLY A 118 -1.12 1.31 -18.39
N TYR A 119 -0.13 1.85 -17.68
CA TYR A 119 0.42 3.18 -17.90
C TYR A 119 1.92 3.10 -18.19
N VAL A 120 2.46 4.06 -18.95
CA VAL A 120 3.91 4.28 -18.96
C VAL A 120 4.22 5.33 -17.90
N ALA A 121 4.90 4.94 -16.84
CA ALA A 121 5.23 5.81 -15.71
C ALA A 121 6.70 6.23 -15.76
N ILE A 122 6.96 7.53 -15.59
CA ILE A 122 8.29 8.12 -15.81
C ILE A 122 8.73 8.91 -14.59
N ALA A 123 9.64 8.35 -13.80
CA ALA A 123 10.23 9.03 -12.66
C ALA A 123 11.35 9.96 -13.13
N VAL A 124 11.18 11.28 -12.97
CA VAL A 124 12.06 12.28 -13.59
C VAL A 124 12.99 12.99 -12.61
N GLU A 125 14.26 13.18 -13.00
CA GLU A 125 15.20 14.11 -12.36
C GLU A 125 14.98 15.54 -12.89
N TYR A 126 15.02 16.54 -12.02
CA TYR A 126 15.05 17.95 -12.39
C TYR A 126 16.07 18.69 -11.52
N ARG A 127 16.55 19.87 -11.96
CA ARG A 127 17.53 20.64 -11.19
C ARG A 127 16.91 21.20 -9.92
N LEU A 128 17.59 20.97 -8.79
CA LEU A 128 17.20 21.41 -7.46
C LEU A 128 17.90 22.73 -7.08
N SER A 129 17.41 23.42 -6.07
CA SER A 129 17.89 24.76 -5.67
C SER A 129 19.38 24.89 -5.32
N PRO A 130 20.10 23.85 -4.85
CA PRO A 130 21.56 23.90 -4.73
C PRO A 130 22.29 24.00 -6.08
N GLU A 131 21.65 23.58 -7.18
CA GLU A 131 22.17 23.61 -8.56
C GLU A 131 21.60 24.79 -9.36
N ALA A 132 20.28 24.99 -9.33
CA ALA A 132 19.59 26.02 -10.12
C ALA A 132 18.32 26.54 -9.43
N ARG A 133 18.07 27.85 -9.57
CA ARG A 133 16.88 28.52 -9.02
C ARG A 133 15.69 28.45 -9.98
N TYR A 134 14.50 28.78 -9.49
CA TYR A 134 13.32 29.00 -10.33
C TYR A 134 13.63 29.99 -11.47
N PRO A 135 13.18 29.76 -12.72
CA PRO A 135 12.27 28.69 -13.17
C PRO A 135 12.94 27.44 -13.78
N ALA A 136 14.23 27.17 -13.52
CA ALA A 136 14.98 26.09 -14.18
C ALA A 136 14.29 24.72 -14.14
N ALA A 137 13.76 24.32 -12.99
CA ALA A 137 13.04 23.06 -12.83
C ALA A 137 11.77 22.96 -13.72
N VAL A 138 11.07 24.07 -13.96
CA VAL A 138 9.88 24.10 -14.83
C VAL A 138 10.29 23.81 -16.27
N TYR A 139 11.38 24.42 -16.73
CA TYR A 139 11.95 24.14 -18.04
C TYR A 139 12.40 22.69 -18.18
N ASP A 140 13.00 22.12 -17.13
CA ASP A 140 13.52 20.75 -17.14
C ASP A 140 12.36 19.77 -17.34
N LEU A 141 11.28 19.97 -16.59
CA LEU A 141 10.09 19.13 -16.64
C LEU A 141 9.32 19.27 -17.95
N LYS A 142 9.21 20.47 -18.53
CA LYS A 142 8.63 20.63 -19.87
C LYS A 142 9.47 19.95 -20.96
N ALA A 143 10.79 19.98 -20.85
CA ALA A 143 11.66 19.22 -21.74
C ALA A 143 11.44 17.71 -21.59
N ALA A 144 11.20 17.21 -20.38
CA ALA A 144 10.84 15.81 -20.16
C ALA A 144 9.49 15.44 -20.83
N VAL A 145 8.46 16.29 -20.75
CA VAL A 145 7.19 16.07 -21.48
C VAL A 145 7.42 16.01 -23.00
N ARG A 146 8.24 16.92 -23.54
CA ARG A 146 8.60 16.91 -24.96
C ARG A 146 9.38 15.65 -25.35
N TRP A 147 10.29 15.19 -24.50
CA TRP A 147 11.02 13.93 -24.67
C TRP A 147 10.07 12.73 -24.73
N LEU A 148 9.07 12.67 -23.85
CA LEU A 148 8.05 11.61 -23.86
C LEU A 148 7.28 11.57 -25.18
N ARG A 149 6.90 12.73 -25.72
CA ARG A 149 6.26 12.80 -27.04
C ARG A 149 7.20 12.38 -28.16
N GLY A 150 8.47 12.75 -28.09
CA GLY A 150 9.50 12.37 -29.06
C GLY A 150 9.74 10.86 -29.12
N HIS A 151 9.60 10.16 -27.99
CA HIS A 151 9.83 8.70 -27.88
C HIS A 151 8.54 7.91 -27.74
N ALA A 152 7.40 8.48 -28.13
CA ALA A 152 6.11 7.85 -27.89
C ALA A 152 6.02 6.47 -28.58
N ALA A 153 6.57 6.34 -29.78
CA ALA A 153 6.60 5.08 -30.52
C ALA A 153 7.48 4.00 -29.85
N ASP A 154 8.56 4.39 -29.17
CA ASP A 154 9.52 3.47 -28.55
C ASP A 154 8.90 2.73 -27.35
N TYR A 155 8.06 3.43 -26.59
CA TYR A 155 7.43 2.93 -25.38
C TYR A 155 5.93 2.67 -25.53
N GLY A 156 5.38 2.81 -26.74
CA GLY A 156 3.94 2.63 -27.01
C GLY A 156 3.06 3.65 -26.31
N ILE A 157 3.56 4.87 -26.11
CA ILE A 157 2.83 5.98 -25.45
C ILE A 157 1.84 6.61 -26.43
N ASP A 158 0.69 7.03 -25.93
CA ASP A 158 -0.19 7.97 -26.60
C ASP A 158 0.26 9.41 -26.32
N PRO A 159 0.78 10.16 -27.31
CA PRO A 159 1.31 11.51 -27.10
C PRO A 159 0.22 12.54 -26.73
N ASN A 160 -1.05 12.18 -26.84
CA ASN A 160 -2.19 13.02 -26.48
C ASN A 160 -2.78 12.68 -25.11
N ARG A 161 -2.24 11.68 -24.40
CA ARG A 161 -2.67 11.29 -23.05
C ARG A 161 -1.48 11.26 -22.10
N ILE A 162 -0.98 12.44 -21.75
CA ILE A 162 0.14 12.61 -20.82
C ILE A 162 -0.34 13.35 -19.57
N ALA A 163 -0.21 12.74 -18.41
CA ALA A 163 -0.43 13.37 -17.10
C ALA A 163 0.90 13.80 -16.45
N ALA A 164 0.84 14.77 -15.55
CA ALA A 164 1.89 15.02 -14.57
C ALA A 164 1.38 14.68 -13.16
N LEU A 165 2.08 13.77 -12.49
CA LEU A 165 1.88 13.46 -11.09
C LEU A 165 3.05 14.03 -10.31
N GLY A 166 2.77 14.77 -9.24
CA GLY A 166 3.80 15.26 -8.35
C GLY A 166 3.47 15.05 -6.89
N CYS A 167 4.51 15.00 -6.05
CA CYS A 167 4.34 14.93 -4.59
C CYS A 167 5.02 16.13 -3.91
N SER A 168 4.34 16.79 -2.96
CA SER A 168 4.88 17.96 -2.23
C SER A 168 5.36 19.07 -3.20
N ALA A 169 6.64 19.46 -3.13
CA ALA A 169 7.27 20.36 -4.11
C ALA A 169 7.08 19.91 -5.57
N GLY A 170 7.11 18.60 -5.84
CA GLY A 170 6.83 18.05 -7.15
C GLY A 170 5.38 18.24 -7.59
N ALA A 171 4.42 18.22 -6.65
CA ALA A 171 3.01 18.50 -6.92
C ALA A 171 2.79 19.97 -7.28
N GLN A 172 3.50 20.88 -6.62
CA GLN A 172 3.51 22.29 -7.01
C GLN A 172 4.04 22.46 -8.44
N LEU A 173 5.14 21.79 -8.79
CA LEU A 173 5.71 21.81 -10.14
C LEU A 173 4.78 21.17 -11.18
N ALA A 174 4.14 20.04 -10.87
CA ALA A 174 3.13 19.39 -11.72
C ALA A 174 1.95 20.34 -11.99
N SER A 175 1.48 21.05 -10.95
CA SER A 175 0.44 22.07 -11.08
C SER A 175 0.89 23.22 -11.98
N GLN A 176 2.13 23.70 -11.82
CA GLN A 176 2.70 24.74 -12.68
C GLN A 176 2.74 24.28 -14.15
N LEU A 177 3.15 23.03 -14.41
CA LEU A 177 3.14 22.46 -15.77
C LEU A 177 1.73 22.49 -16.38
N GLY A 178 0.72 22.13 -15.60
CA GLY A 178 -0.67 22.12 -16.03
C GLY A 178 -1.19 23.51 -16.40
N THR A 179 -1.05 24.48 -15.49
CA THR A 179 -1.63 25.83 -15.66
C THR A 179 -0.84 26.72 -16.61
N THR A 180 0.42 26.40 -16.92
CA THR A 180 1.27 27.18 -17.83
C THR A 180 1.45 26.55 -19.22
N SER A 181 0.55 25.64 -19.61
CA SER A 181 0.60 24.98 -20.91
C SER A 181 0.52 26.00 -22.06
N GLY A 182 1.48 25.95 -23.00
CA GLY A 182 1.50 26.84 -24.18
C GLY A 182 1.97 28.27 -23.91
N MET A 183 2.35 28.61 -22.69
CA MET A 183 2.89 29.93 -22.35
C MET A 183 4.40 29.98 -22.66
N GLU A 184 4.78 30.75 -23.69
CA GLU A 184 6.16 30.83 -24.21
C GLU A 184 7.22 31.06 -23.11
N ARG A 185 6.93 31.94 -22.14
CA ARG A 185 7.81 32.25 -21.00
C ARG A 185 8.21 31.01 -20.19
N PHE A 186 7.33 30.01 -20.12
CA PHE A 186 7.53 28.82 -19.32
C PHE A 186 8.10 27.64 -20.10
N GLU A 187 8.17 27.69 -21.43
CA GLU A 187 8.55 26.52 -22.25
C GLU A 187 10.02 26.12 -22.10
N GLY A 188 10.91 27.08 -21.92
CA GLY A 188 12.36 26.87 -22.01
C GLY A 188 12.80 26.43 -23.41
N GLN A 189 14.10 26.29 -23.64
CA GLN A 189 14.67 25.94 -24.96
C GLN A 189 15.35 24.57 -24.99
N GLN A 190 15.49 23.94 -23.84
CA GLN A 190 16.17 22.66 -23.69
C GLN A 190 15.28 21.49 -24.14
N GLY A 191 15.88 20.52 -24.84
CA GLY A 191 15.31 19.21 -25.16
C GLY A 191 14.03 19.24 -26.02
N TYR A 192 14.09 18.59 -27.20
CA TYR A 192 12.90 18.23 -27.98
C TYR A 192 11.96 19.39 -28.32
N ALA A 193 12.49 20.60 -28.55
CA ALA A 193 11.71 21.84 -28.74
C ALA A 193 10.67 21.80 -29.87
N GLY A 194 10.77 20.85 -30.81
CA GLY A 194 9.76 20.61 -31.85
C GLY A 194 8.48 19.91 -31.37
N TYR A 195 8.43 19.45 -30.12
CA TYR A 195 7.26 18.80 -29.53
C TYR A 195 6.57 19.72 -28.53
N SER A 196 5.25 19.55 -28.36
CA SER A 196 4.49 20.26 -27.32
C SER A 196 4.89 19.80 -25.92
N SER A 197 4.84 20.69 -24.93
CA SER A 197 4.95 20.34 -23.51
C SER A 197 3.60 20.27 -22.77
N THR A 198 2.47 20.43 -23.47
CA THR A 198 1.13 20.45 -22.85
C THR A 198 0.84 19.11 -22.17
N ILE A 199 0.25 19.11 -20.99
CA ILE A 199 -0.24 17.89 -20.33
C ILE A 199 -1.76 17.90 -20.26
N GLN A 200 -2.37 16.72 -20.18
CA GLN A 200 -3.82 16.54 -20.21
C GLN A 200 -4.44 16.24 -18.85
N ALA A 201 -3.63 16.07 -17.79
CA ALA A 201 -4.12 15.91 -16.43
C ALA A 201 -3.02 16.26 -15.41
N VAL A 202 -3.42 16.75 -14.24
CA VAL A 202 -2.52 16.98 -13.09
C VAL A 202 -2.97 16.16 -11.89
N LEU A 203 -2.02 15.50 -11.25
CA LEU A 203 -2.22 14.76 -10.00
C LEU A 203 -1.33 15.39 -8.93
N ASN A 204 -1.94 16.21 -8.09
CA ASN A 204 -1.30 16.92 -7.02
C ASN A 204 -1.43 16.12 -5.71
N ILE A 205 -0.34 15.47 -5.29
CA ILE A 205 -0.23 14.79 -4.00
C ILE A 205 0.42 15.75 -3.00
N ASP A 206 -0.41 16.39 -2.18
CA ASP A 206 0.00 17.19 -1.01
C ASP A 206 0.98 18.34 -1.33
N GLY A 207 0.75 19.04 -2.44
CA GLY A 207 1.52 20.23 -2.84
C GLY A 207 0.65 21.48 -2.95
N ILE A 208 1.21 22.61 -2.49
CA ILE A 208 0.56 23.91 -2.60
C ILE A 208 0.43 24.34 -4.06
N VAL A 209 -0.57 25.17 -4.35
CA VAL A 209 -0.76 25.81 -5.67
C VAL A 209 -0.64 27.33 -5.61
N SER A 210 -0.37 27.89 -4.43
CA SER A 210 0.00 29.28 -4.25
C SER A 210 0.93 29.48 -3.07
N PHE A 211 2.02 30.21 -3.30
CA PHE A 211 2.98 30.62 -2.27
C PHE A 211 2.55 31.88 -1.52
N ILE A 212 1.59 32.63 -2.09
CA ILE A 212 1.16 33.93 -1.56
C ILE A 212 -0.24 33.90 -0.93
N HIS A 213 -0.93 32.77 -1.01
CA HIS A 213 -2.26 32.58 -0.41
C HIS A 213 -2.23 32.76 1.11
N PRO A 214 -3.30 33.28 1.75
CA PRO A 214 -3.36 33.41 3.22
C PRO A 214 -3.18 32.09 3.98
N GLU A 215 -3.54 30.97 3.37
CA GLU A 215 -3.37 29.62 3.95
C GLU A 215 -1.96 29.05 3.75
N ALA A 216 -1.12 29.70 2.93
CA ALA A 216 0.27 29.32 2.84
C ALA A 216 0.87 29.45 4.24
N SER A 217 1.58 28.41 4.69
CA SER A 217 2.30 28.50 5.97
C SER A 217 3.27 29.68 5.94
N ALA A 218 3.83 29.99 7.12
CA ALA A 218 5.02 30.82 7.19
C ALA A 218 6.04 30.37 6.13
N GLU A 219 6.70 31.36 5.53
CA GLU A 219 7.73 31.15 4.52
C GLU A 219 8.69 30.03 4.94
N SER A 220 8.96 29.11 4.02
CA SER A 220 9.94 28.05 4.26
C SER A 220 11.29 28.43 3.64
N ASP A 221 12.37 28.15 4.36
CA ASP A 221 13.75 28.31 3.86
C ASP A 221 13.99 27.57 2.54
N ALA A 222 13.26 26.47 2.32
CA ALA A 222 13.31 25.69 1.09
C ALA A 222 12.75 26.48 -0.11
N ALA A 223 11.57 27.09 0.05
CA ALA A 223 10.96 27.92 -0.98
C ALA A 223 11.79 29.18 -1.25
N ALA A 224 12.25 29.88 -0.20
CA ALA A 224 13.09 31.08 -0.35
C ALA A 224 14.40 30.80 -1.11
N ARG A 225 15.07 29.68 -0.81
CA ARG A 225 16.29 29.27 -1.54
C ARG A 225 16.01 28.98 -3.02
N TRP A 226 14.91 28.30 -3.32
CA TRP A 226 14.54 27.98 -4.70
C TRP A 226 14.10 29.20 -5.51
N LEU A 227 13.35 30.11 -4.88
CA LEU A 227 12.89 31.37 -5.47
C LEU A 227 13.98 32.45 -5.46
N GLY A 228 15.10 32.26 -4.76
CA GLY A 228 16.24 33.18 -4.80
C GLY A 228 16.06 34.45 -3.95
N GLY A 229 15.20 34.39 -2.93
CA GLY A 229 14.93 35.46 -1.99
C GLY A 229 13.65 35.19 -1.18
N ASN A 230 13.50 35.86 -0.05
CA ASN A 230 12.27 35.80 0.74
C ASN A 230 11.11 36.54 0.04
N ARG A 231 9.90 36.38 0.55
CA ARG A 231 8.67 36.94 -0.01
C ARG A 231 8.65 38.47 -0.02
N GLU A 232 9.31 39.11 0.94
CA GLU A 232 9.43 40.58 0.99
C GLU A 232 10.42 41.10 -0.05
N GLU A 233 11.52 40.38 -0.28
CA GLU A 233 12.57 40.72 -1.25
C GLU A 233 12.14 40.48 -2.70
N ARG A 234 11.33 39.44 -2.94
CA ARG A 234 10.98 38.95 -4.29
C ARG A 234 9.46 38.66 -4.45
N PRO A 235 8.54 39.58 -4.10
CA PRO A 235 7.11 39.30 -4.10
C PRO A 235 6.57 38.86 -5.47
N ASP A 236 7.07 39.48 -6.56
CA ASP A 236 6.67 39.12 -7.92
C ASP A 236 7.09 37.70 -8.30
N GLN A 237 8.24 37.23 -7.82
CA GLN A 237 8.73 35.87 -8.10
C GLN A 237 7.95 34.81 -7.35
N TRP A 238 7.55 35.11 -6.11
CA TRP A 238 6.68 34.27 -5.30
C TRP A 238 5.27 34.15 -5.91
N LYS A 239 4.75 35.26 -6.45
CA LYS A 239 3.52 35.27 -7.24
C LYS A 239 3.67 34.48 -8.54
N ASP A 240 4.74 34.73 -9.30
CA ASP A 240 4.99 34.09 -10.58
C ASP A 240 5.17 32.56 -10.49
N ALA A 241 5.72 32.07 -9.38
CA ALA A 241 5.86 30.66 -9.13
C ALA A 241 4.57 29.99 -8.60
N SER A 242 3.45 30.72 -8.47
CA SER A 242 2.19 30.18 -7.96
C SER A 242 1.30 29.69 -9.11
N PRO A 243 1.05 28.36 -9.24
CA PRO A 243 0.23 27.81 -10.32
C PRO A 243 -1.16 28.45 -10.44
N LEU A 244 -1.75 28.84 -9.31
CA LEU A 244 -3.06 29.49 -9.21
C LEU A 244 -3.20 30.73 -10.10
N GLU A 245 -2.12 31.51 -10.28
CA GLU A 245 -2.14 32.76 -11.05
C GLU A 245 -2.35 32.54 -12.57
N TYR A 246 -2.18 31.31 -13.05
CA TYR A 246 -2.27 30.96 -14.46
C TYR A 246 -3.49 30.07 -14.77
N ALA A 247 -4.33 29.78 -13.78
CA ALA A 247 -5.52 28.98 -13.97
C ALA A 247 -6.48 29.68 -14.95
N CYS A 248 -6.81 28.98 -16.04
CA CYS A 248 -7.63 29.49 -17.13
C CYS A 248 -8.53 28.37 -17.70
N PRO A 249 -9.36 28.65 -18.73
CA PRO A 249 -10.18 27.62 -19.37
C PRO A 249 -9.39 26.47 -20.01
N GLN A 250 -8.08 26.63 -20.25
CA GLN A 250 -7.20 25.58 -20.77
C GLN A 250 -6.52 24.75 -19.67
N THR A 251 -6.76 25.05 -18.39
CA THR A 251 -6.27 24.23 -17.27
C THR A 251 -6.78 22.79 -17.43
N PRO A 252 -5.90 21.77 -17.38
CA PRO A 252 -6.33 20.38 -17.49
C PRO A 252 -7.11 19.95 -16.24
N PRO A 253 -7.80 18.80 -16.25
CA PRO A 253 -8.36 18.21 -15.05
C PRO A 253 -7.34 18.00 -13.92
N PHE A 254 -7.78 18.17 -12.66
CA PHE A 254 -6.94 18.01 -11.46
C PHE A 254 -7.45 16.92 -10.51
N LEU A 255 -6.53 16.10 -10.00
CA LEU A 255 -6.72 15.32 -8.79
C LEU A 255 -5.93 15.95 -7.65
N PHE A 256 -6.56 16.15 -6.50
CA PHE A 256 -5.88 16.47 -5.24
C PHE A 256 -5.98 15.27 -4.29
N VAL A 257 -4.83 14.76 -3.84
CA VAL A 257 -4.74 13.80 -2.73
C VAL A 257 -3.95 14.45 -1.61
N ASN A 258 -4.60 14.69 -0.49
CA ASN A 258 -4.13 15.58 0.55
C ASN A 258 -3.86 14.86 1.87
N SER A 259 -2.85 15.33 2.59
CA SER A 259 -2.62 14.93 3.98
C SER A 259 -3.64 15.57 4.92
N SER A 260 -3.61 15.21 6.20
CA SER A 260 -4.42 15.91 7.21
C SER A 260 -3.86 17.27 7.63
N PHE A 261 -2.83 17.80 6.94
CA PHE A 261 -2.17 19.06 7.31
C PHE A 261 -2.57 20.21 6.36
N PRO A 262 -3.45 21.14 6.80
CA PRO A 262 -3.99 22.20 5.94
C PRO A 262 -2.96 23.08 5.24
N ARG A 263 -1.76 23.24 5.83
CA ARG A 263 -0.68 24.04 5.23
C ARG A 263 -0.25 23.59 3.82
N PHE A 264 -0.47 22.33 3.46
CA PHE A 264 -0.15 21.81 2.13
C PHE A 264 -1.27 22.05 1.11
N HIS A 265 -2.39 22.65 1.52
CA HIS A 265 -3.56 22.88 0.67
C HIS A 265 -3.62 24.34 0.18
N ALA A 266 -2.60 25.15 0.45
CA ALA A 266 -2.63 26.57 0.18
C ALA A 266 -2.97 26.90 -1.29
N GLY A 267 -4.10 27.61 -1.47
CA GLY A 267 -4.65 28.01 -2.77
C GLY A 267 -5.44 26.92 -3.50
N ARG A 268 -5.52 25.70 -2.97
CA ARG A 268 -6.22 24.56 -3.59
C ARG A 268 -7.69 24.90 -3.82
N ASP A 269 -8.37 25.36 -2.77
CA ASP A 269 -9.81 25.62 -2.84
C ASP A 269 -10.11 26.81 -3.75
N SER A 270 -9.23 27.82 -3.82
CA SER A 270 -9.33 28.88 -4.82
C SER A 270 -9.15 28.38 -6.26
N LEU A 271 -8.20 27.46 -6.49
CA LEU A 271 -8.02 26.84 -7.80
C LEU A 271 -9.25 26.00 -8.18
N ILE A 272 -9.82 25.26 -7.23
CA ILE A 272 -11.06 24.51 -7.42
C ILE A 272 -12.21 25.44 -7.82
N SER A 273 -12.40 26.56 -7.13
CA SER A 273 -13.44 27.53 -7.51
C SER A 273 -13.29 28.05 -8.95
N ILE A 274 -12.05 28.27 -9.41
CA ILE A 274 -11.78 28.66 -10.80
C ILE A 274 -12.11 27.49 -11.76
N MET A 275 -11.73 26.26 -11.40
CA MET A 275 -12.04 25.08 -12.22
C MET A 275 -13.55 24.84 -12.32
N GLU A 276 -14.29 24.97 -11.22
CA GLU A 276 -15.75 24.88 -11.20
C GLU A 276 -16.40 25.94 -12.09
N GLN A 277 -15.91 27.19 -12.03
CA GLN A 277 -16.37 28.28 -12.89
C GLN A 277 -16.23 27.93 -14.39
N TYR A 278 -15.19 27.19 -14.77
CA TYR A 278 -14.95 26.77 -16.15
C TYR A 278 -15.46 25.36 -16.47
N GLY A 279 -16.12 24.67 -15.54
CA GLY A 279 -16.59 23.30 -15.72
C GLY A 279 -15.45 22.28 -15.91
N ILE A 280 -14.27 22.57 -15.36
CA ILE A 280 -13.09 21.71 -15.44
C ILE A 280 -13.21 20.60 -14.40
N TYR A 281 -13.08 19.36 -14.87
CA TYR A 281 -13.20 18.18 -14.02
C TYR A 281 -12.11 18.16 -12.94
N HIS A 282 -12.50 17.90 -11.70
CA HIS A 282 -11.57 17.77 -10.61
C HIS A 282 -12.07 16.78 -9.55
N GLU A 283 -11.14 16.23 -8.77
CA GLU A 283 -11.41 15.35 -7.62
C GLU A 283 -10.54 15.78 -6.43
N VAL A 284 -11.07 15.66 -5.21
CA VAL A 284 -10.36 16.00 -3.97
C VAL A 284 -10.57 14.89 -2.95
N TYR A 285 -9.47 14.38 -2.42
CA TYR A 285 -9.48 13.40 -1.33
C TYR A 285 -8.50 13.81 -0.24
N THR A 286 -8.98 13.82 1.01
CA THR A 286 -8.15 14.02 2.19
C THR A 286 -7.99 12.69 2.89
N LEU A 287 -6.75 12.24 3.11
CA LEU A 287 -6.49 11.03 3.88
C LEU A 287 -6.41 11.39 5.36
N GLU A 288 -7.46 11.10 6.12
CA GLU A 288 -7.54 11.41 7.54
C GLU A 288 -6.43 10.75 8.38
N GLY A 289 -5.96 11.48 9.40
CA GLY A 289 -4.83 11.12 10.25
C GLY A 289 -3.46 11.00 9.56
N SER A 290 -3.35 11.32 8.26
CA SER A 290 -2.13 11.09 7.50
C SER A 290 -1.07 12.19 7.66
N PRO A 291 0.22 11.83 7.67
CA PRO A 291 1.32 12.79 7.71
C PRO A 291 1.64 13.35 6.33
N HIS A 292 2.46 14.40 6.26
CA HIS A 292 3.19 14.70 5.02
C HIS A 292 4.12 13.54 4.65
N SER A 293 4.27 13.23 3.36
CA SER A 293 4.96 12.02 2.84
C SER A 293 4.21 10.70 3.08
N PHE A 294 2.89 10.74 3.28
CA PHE A 294 2.05 9.55 3.44
C PHE A 294 2.15 8.56 2.27
N TRP A 295 2.40 9.04 1.04
CA TRP A 295 2.51 8.21 -0.17
C TRP A 295 3.78 7.33 -0.19
N LEU A 296 4.67 7.44 0.80
CA LEU A 296 5.90 6.62 0.90
C LEU A 296 5.76 5.48 1.92
N VAL A 297 4.61 5.34 2.57
CA VAL A 297 4.40 4.35 3.63
C VAL A 297 2.99 3.78 3.60
N ASN A 298 2.85 2.55 4.07
CA ASN A 298 1.54 2.02 4.42
C ASN A 298 1.10 2.57 5.79
N PRO A 299 -0.20 2.81 6.01
CA PRO A 299 -1.35 2.32 5.22
C PRO A 299 -1.82 3.23 4.07
N TRP A 300 -1.26 4.43 3.90
CA TRP A 300 -1.83 5.45 3.00
C TRP A 300 -1.46 5.29 1.52
N PHE A 301 -0.46 4.46 1.19
CA PHE A 301 -0.06 4.22 -0.19
C PHE A 301 -1.16 3.61 -1.06
N GLU A 302 -1.84 2.54 -0.61
CA GLU A 302 -2.87 1.86 -1.40
C GLU A 302 -4.08 2.77 -1.71
N PRO A 303 -4.65 3.54 -0.75
CA PRO A 303 -5.65 4.57 -1.06
C PRO A 303 -5.16 5.62 -2.06
N THR A 304 -3.90 6.07 -1.93
CA THR A 304 -3.32 7.05 -2.86
C THR A 304 -3.23 6.49 -4.28
N LEU A 305 -2.71 5.26 -4.42
CA LEU A 305 -2.62 4.56 -5.70
C LEU A 305 -4.01 4.35 -6.32
N PHE A 306 -5.01 4.01 -5.51
CA PHE A 306 -6.39 3.88 -5.95
C PHE A 306 -6.88 5.18 -6.58
N TYR A 307 -6.85 6.30 -5.85
CA TYR A 307 -7.35 7.60 -6.34
C TYR A 307 -6.61 8.06 -7.60
N VAL A 308 -5.28 7.90 -7.62
CA VAL A 308 -4.46 8.21 -8.80
C VAL A 308 -4.92 7.41 -10.02
N SER A 309 -5.02 6.08 -9.89
CA SER A 309 -5.38 5.23 -11.03
C SER A 309 -6.84 5.40 -11.46
N HIS A 310 -7.76 5.59 -10.51
CA HIS A 310 -9.17 5.83 -10.77
C HIS A 310 -9.39 7.13 -11.56
N PHE A 311 -8.79 8.23 -11.11
CA PHE A 311 -8.85 9.51 -11.81
C PHE A 311 -8.29 9.41 -13.23
N LEU A 312 -7.12 8.77 -13.39
CA LEU A 312 -6.50 8.59 -14.70
C LEU A 312 -7.34 7.71 -15.63
N ASP A 313 -7.95 6.63 -15.13
CA ASP A 313 -8.85 5.77 -15.92
C ASP A 313 -10.05 6.58 -16.41
N LYS A 314 -10.64 7.42 -15.54
CA LYS A 314 -11.76 8.29 -15.92
C LYS A 314 -11.37 9.33 -16.96
N VAL A 315 -10.22 9.99 -16.81
CA VAL A 315 -9.74 11.04 -17.72
C VAL A 315 -9.22 10.47 -19.06
N PHE A 316 -8.53 9.34 -19.06
CA PHE A 316 -7.82 8.83 -20.26
C PHE A 316 -8.41 7.58 -20.91
N LYS A 317 -9.27 6.84 -20.20
CA LYS A 317 -9.89 5.61 -20.71
C LYS A 317 -11.41 5.71 -20.80
N GLY A 318 -12.03 6.72 -20.17
CA GLY A 318 -13.47 6.99 -20.24
C GLY A 318 -14.34 6.04 -19.39
N SER A 319 -13.74 5.06 -18.73
CA SER A 319 -14.41 4.13 -17.81
C SER A 319 -13.41 3.59 -16.79
N THR A 320 -13.88 3.34 -15.57
CA THR A 320 -13.10 2.68 -14.52
C THR A 320 -13.58 1.24 -14.37
N ASN A 321 -12.67 0.32 -14.00
CA ASN A 321 -13.03 -1.04 -13.58
C ASN A 321 -13.17 -1.17 -12.06
N ASP A 322 -12.88 -0.09 -11.36
CA ASP A 322 -12.79 0.03 -9.91
C ASP A 322 -14.08 0.66 -9.39
N ILE A 323 -14.57 0.17 -8.24
CA ILE A 323 -15.86 0.54 -7.66
C ILE A 323 -15.63 1.33 -6.36
N ILE A 324 -16.38 2.40 -6.14
CA ILE A 324 -16.38 3.18 -4.89
C ILE A 324 -17.67 2.92 -4.11
N VAL A 325 -17.54 2.60 -2.82
CA VAL A 325 -18.65 2.49 -1.87
C VAL A 325 -18.58 3.66 -0.89
N ALA A 326 -19.68 4.41 -0.77
CA ALA A 326 -19.80 5.50 0.19
C ALA A 326 -21.25 5.65 0.67
N GLN A 327 -21.48 5.59 1.99
CA GLN A 327 -22.83 5.67 2.57
C GLN A 327 -23.53 7.02 2.32
N ASP A 328 -22.76 8.08 2.04
CA ASP A 328 -23.27 9.43 1.76
C ASP A 328 -23.76 9.63 0.31
N GLY A 329 -23.67 8.58 -0.53
CA GLY A 329 -24.11 8.62 -1.92
C GLY A 329 -23.09 9.21 -2.91
N SER A 330 -21.87 9.51 -2.46
CA SER A 330 -20.80 10.05 -3.32
C SER A 330 -19.94 8.98 -4.01
N GLY A 331 -20.26 7.70 -3.82
CA GLY A 331 -19.68 6.54 -4.52
C GLY A 331 -20.64 5.93 -5.54
N ASP A 332 -20.21 4.85 -6.20
CA ASP A 332 -21.03 4.08 -7.15
C ASP A 332 -22.14 3.29 -6.43
N PHE A 333 -21.87 2.85 -5.20
CA PHE A 333 -22.83 2.16 -4.33
C PHE A 333 -22.81 2.72 -2.92
N THR A 334 -23.92 2.56 -2.20
CA THR A 334 -24.03 2.96 -0.79
C THR A 334 -23.80 1.80 0.18
N THR A 335 -23.80 0.56 -0.32
CA THR A 335 -23.56 -0.65 0.49
C THR A 335 -22.48 -1.53 -0.14
N VAL A 336 -21.80 -2.32 0.70
CA VAL A 336 -20.69 -3.17 0.27
C VAL A 336 -21.20 -4.40 -0.49
N GLN A 337 -22.35 -4.97 -0.09
CA GLN A 337 -22.90 -6.12 -0.81
C GLN A 337 -23.29 -5.76 -2.25
N GLN A 338 -23.87 -4.57 -2.50
CA GLN A 338 -24.18 -4.11 -3.85
C GLN A 338 -22.94 -4.03 -4.74
N ALA A 339 -21.82 -3.55 -4.20
CA ALA A 339 -20.55 -3.52 -4.92
C ALA A 339 -20.03 -4.93 -5.24
N ILE A 340 -20.12 -5.87 -4.30
CA ILE A 340 -19.77 -7.29 -4.55
C ILE A 340 -20.65 -7.87 -5.66
N ASP A 341 -21.94 -7.60 -5.62
CA ASP A 341 -22.91 -8.12 -6.58
C ASP A 341 -22.62 -7.59 -8.00
N ALA A 342 -22.16 -6.35 -8.12
CA ALA A 342 -21.78 -5.72 -9.38
C ALA A 342 -20.49 -6.27 -10.01
N VAL A 343 -19.61 -6.93 -9.24
CA VAL A 343 -18.38 -7.53 -9.81
C VAL A 343 -18.74 -8.63 -10.82
N PRO A 344 -18.26 -8.59 -12.08
CA PRO A 344 -18.51 -9.71 -13.00
C PRO A 344 -17.85 -11.01 -12.52
N GLY A 345 -18.54 -12.14 -12.67
CA GLY A 345 -18.00 -13.44 -12.26
C GLY A 345 -16.82 -13.93 -13.12
N LEU A 346 -15.93 -14.72 -12.53
CA LEU A 346 -14.80 -15.42 -13.13
C LEU A 346 -13.82 -14.50 -13.89
N ARG A 347 -13.65 -13.26 -13.40
CA ARG A 347 -12.68 -12.32 -13.96
C ARG A 347 -11.25 -12.80 -13.69
N ASN A 348 -10.44 -12.79 -14.74
CA ASN A 348 -8.99 -12.97 -14.66
C ASN A 348 -8.24 -11.69 -14.25
N LYS A 349 -8.91 -10.53 -14.31
CA LYS A 349 -8.38 -9.24 -13.86
C LYS A 349 -8.95 -8.90 -12.50
N ARG A 350 -8.09 -8.36 -11.63
CA ARG A 350 -8.47 -7.89 -10.29
C ARG A 350 -9.50 -6.76 -10.39
N THR A 351 -10.53 -6.81 -9.55
CA THR A 351 -11.49 -5.71 -9.34
C THR A 351 -11.23 -5.08 -7.98
N CYS A 352 -11.00 -3.77 -7.93
CA CYS A 352 -10.87 -3.06 -6.68
C CYS A 352 -12.22 -2.46 -6.26
N ILE A 353 -12.57 -2.65 -4.98
CA ILE A 353 -13.68 -1.98 -4.32
C ILE A 353 -13.08 -1.09 -3.23
N TYR A 354 -13.14 0.22 -3.43
CA TYR A 354 -12.74 1.21 -2.45
C TYR A 354 -13.91 1.55 -1.55
N ILE A 355 -13.71 1.50 -0.24
CA ILE A 355 -14.78 1.68 0.74
C ILE A 355 -14.44 2.90 1.59
N ARG A 356 -15.28 3.93 1.52
CA ARG A 356 -15.13 5.14 2.34
C ARG A 356 -15.46 4.87 3.80
N ASN A 357 -14.93 5.71 4.69
CA ASN A 357 -15.19 5.64 6.11
C ASN A 357 -16.70 5.58 6.40
N GLY A 358 -17.09 4.66 7.28
CA GLY A 358 -18.47 4.33 7.60
C GLY A 358 -18.57 3.00 8.34
N THR A 359 -19.67 2.82 9.07
CA THR A 359 -20.04 1.53 9.67
C THR A 359 -21.09 0.87 8.79
N TYR A 360 -20.69 -0.21 8.13
CA TYR A 360 -21.49 -0.99 7.21
C TYR A 360 -22.02 -2.23 7.95
N LYS A 361 -23.23 -2.11 8.50
CA LYS A 361 -23.90 -3.23 9.19
C LYS A 361 -24.61 -4.14 8.17
N GLU A 362 -23.85 -5.06 7.58
CA GLU A 362 -24.29 -5.94 6.49
C GLU A 362 -23.79 -7.37 6.75
N LYS A 363 -24.62 -8.37 6.42
CA LYS A 363 -24.16 -9.75 6.35
C LYS A 363 -23.61 -10.01 4.94
N LEU A 364 -22.29 -9.97 4.80
CA LEU A 364 -21.62 -9.95 3.51
C LEU A 364 -21.32 -11.36 3.01
N THR A 365 -21.39 -11.56 1.70
CA THR A 365 -20.94 -12.77 1.03
C THR A 365 -20.22 -12.41 -0.26
N LEU A 366 -18.96 -12.84 -0.39
CA LEU A 366 -18.21 -12.88 -1.64
C LEU A 366 -18.35 -14.29 -2.24
N PRO A 367 -19.18 -14.48 -3.28
CA PRO A 367 -19.39 -15.79 -3.90
C PRO A 367 -18.10 -16.37 -4.51
N PRO A 368 -18.00 -17.70 -4.68
CA PRO A 368 -16.82 -18.34 -5.27
C PRO A 368 -16.57 -17.91 -6.72
N THR A 369 -17.61 -17.43 -7.42
CA THR A 369 -17.48 -16.89 -8.78
C THR A 369 -16.84 -15.51 -8.80
N LYS A 370 -16.75 -14.78 -7.68
CA LYS A 370 -16.16 -13.44 -7.62
C LYS A 370 -14.69 -13.55 -7.19
N THR A 371 -13.84 -14.00 -8.11
CA THR A 371 -12.39 -14.17 -7.90
C THR A 371 -11.62 -12.86 -8.08
N ASN A 372 -10.44 -12.75 -7.45
CA ASN A 372 -9.54 -11.60 -7.56
C ASN A 372 -10.21 -10.26 -7.18
N VAL A 373 -10.94 -10.22 -6.08
CA VAL A 373 -11.54 -8.99 -5.56
C VAL A 373 -10.63 -8.39 -4.49
N ARG A 374 -10.33 -7.09 -4.59
CA ARG A 374 -9.55 -6.36 -3.59
C ARG A 374 -10.41 -5.30 -2.93
N PHE A 375 -10.52 -5.33 -1.62
CA PHE A 375 -11.10 -4.25 -0.83
C PHE A 375 -10.01 -3.30 -0.33
N ILE A 376 -10.24 -2.01 -0.47
CA ILE A 376 -9.34 -0.95 0.04
C ILE A 376 -10.21 -0.01 0.88
N GLY A 377 -10.04 -0.05 2.19
CA GLY A 377 -10.68 0.90 3.09
C GLY A 377 -9.95 2.24 3.10
N GLU A 378 -10.71 3.32 3.22
CA GLU A 378 -10.18 4.67 3.42
C GLU A 378 -9.33 4.78 4.68
N SER A 379 -9.75 4.10 5.75
CA SER A 379 -8.92 3.93 6.94
C SER A 379 -9.31 2.67 7.72
N THR A 380 -8.31 2.01 8.32
CA THR A 380 -8.52 0.78 9.09
C THR A 380 -9.57 0.93 10.18
N LYS A 381 -9.58 2.06 10.91
CA LYS A 381 -10.51 2.29 12.02
C LYS A 381 -11.83 2.94 11.61
N GLY A 382 -11.86 3.63 10.46
CA GLY A 382 -13.05 4.33 9.98
C GLY A 382 -13.93 3.48 9.08
N VAL A 383 -13.41 2.42 8.44
CA VAL A 383 -14.20 1.46 7.66
C VAL A 383 -14.46 0.20 8.50
N ILE A 384 -15.70 0.04 8.96
CA ILE A 384 -16.12 -1.08 9.81
C ILE A 384 -17.19 -1.89 9.10
N LEU A 385 -16.85 -3.13 8.71
CA LEU A 385 -17.78 -4.12 8.17
C LEU A 385 -18.25 -5.01 9.31
N THR A 386 -19.52 -4.93 9.69
CA THR A 386 -20.02 -5.53 10.93
C THR A 386 -21.36 -6.24 10.76
N PHE A 387 -21.57 -7.27 11.57
CA PHE A 387 -22.87 -7.90 11.80
C PHE A 387 -22.90 -8.45 13.23
N ASP A 388 -24.03 -9.04 13.66
CA ASP A 388 -24.23 -9.45 15.06
C ASP A 388 -24.85 -10.85 15.22
N ASP A 389 -24.59 -11.74 14.26
CA ASP A 389 -25.01 -13.13 14.36
C ASP A 389 -24.13 -13.96 15.29
N TYR A 390 -24.73 -14.98 15.90
CA TYR A 390 -24.07 -15.91 16.82
C TYR A 390 -24.67 -17.31 16.68
N ALA A 391 -23.90 -18.35 17.04
CA ALA A 391 -24.22 -19.72 16.66
C ALA A 391 -25.59 -20.23 17.12
N SER A 392 -26.02 -19.86 18.33
CA SER A 392 -27.32 -20.26 18.88
C SER A 392 -28.49 -19.38 18.43
N ARG A 393 -28.24 -18.34 17.62
CA ARG A 393 -29.31 -17.54 17.02
C ARG A 393 -30.16 -18.42 16.10
N LEU A 394 -31.47 -18.31 16.25
CA LEU A 394 -32.41 -19.06 15.43
C LEU A 394 -32.61 -18.39 14.07
N ASN A 395 -32.61 -19.19 13.01
CA ASN A 395 -33.04 -18.77 11.69
C ASN A 395 -34.58 -18.62 11.61
N LEU A 396 -35.10 -18.25 10.45
CA LEU A 396 -36.55 -18.07 10.23
C LEU A 396 -37.38 -19.34 10.52
N PHE A 397 -36.75 -20.52 10.46
CA PHE A 397 -37.38 -21.82 10.70
C PHE A 397 -37.21 -22.33 12.13
N GLY A 398 -36.59 -21.54 13.01
CA GLY A 398 -36.38 -21.92 14.42
C GLY A 398 -35.17 -22.81 14.67
N GLU A 399 -34.25 -22.94 13.71
CA GLU A 399 -33.03 -23.75 13.83
C GLU A 399 -31.83 -22.87 14.12
N THR A 400 -30.87 -23.35 14.92
CA THR A 400 -29.62 -22.62 15.18
C THR A 400 -28.80 -22.46 13.89
N ILE A 401 -28.32 -21.25 13.60
CA ILE A 401 -27.45 -21.00 12.44
C ILE A 401 -26.07 -21.65 12.55
N GLY A 402 -25.64 -22.01 13.77
CA GLY A 402 -24.35 -22.61 14.07
C GLY A 402 -23.17 -21.65 13.88
N THR A 403 -21.98 -22.04 14.34
CA THR A 403 -20.75 -21.23 14.22
C THR A 403 -20.46 -20.84 12.79
N SER A 404 -20.65 -21.78 11.86
CA SER A 404 -20.42 -21.51 10.43
C SER A 404 -21.39 -20.45 9.88
N GLY A 405 -22.64 -20.44 10.32
CA GLY A 405 -23.65 -19.50 9.86
C GLY A 405 -23.57 -18.12 10.52
N SER A 406 -22.76 -17.95 11.58
CA SER A 406 -22.68 -16.71 12.36
C SER A 406 -21.72 -15.66 11.81
N ALA A 407 -21.00 -15.95 10.72
CA ALA A 407 -20.03 -15.01 10.15
C ALA A 407 -20.68 -13.71 9.69
N SER A 408 -20.09 -12.56 10.05
CA SER A 408 -20.45 -11.27 9.48
C SER A 408 -20.07 -11.19 7.99
N PHE A 409 -18.95 -11.79 7.60
CA PHE A 409 -18.50 -11.87 6.22
C PHE A 409 -18.03 -13.27 5.82
N PHE A 410 -18.60 -13.80 4.74
CA PHE A 410 -18.19 -15.03 4.07
C PHE A 410 -17.35 -14.74 2.82
N ILE A 411 -16.14 -15.25 2.77
CA ILE A 411 -15.20 -15.06 1.65
C ILE A 411 -14.97 -16.40 0.95
N TYR A 412 -15.75 -16.68 -0.09
CA TYR A 412 -15.62 -17.91 -0.88
C TYR A 412 -14.76 -17.71 -2.14
N GLY A 413 -14.62 -16.49 -2.65
CA GLY A 413 -13.84 -16.20 -3.86
C GLY A 413 -12.33 -16.27 -3.64
N ASP A 414 -11.62 -16.93 -4.55
CA ASP A 414 -10.16 -17.03 -4.55
C ASP A 414 -9.49 -15.68 -4.87
N GLY A 415 -8.28 -15.49 -4.35
CA GLY A 415 -7.46 -14.30 -4.61
C GLY A 415 -8.00 -13.02 -3.97
N PHE A 416 -8.85 -13.15 -2.94
CA PHE A 416 -9.40 -12.02 -2.20
C PHE A 416 -8.29 -11.27 -1.46
N GLU A 417 -8.34 -9.93 -1.51
CA GLU A 417 -7.42 -9.09 -0.75
C GLU A 417 -8.19 -8.01 0.00
N ALA A 418 -7.74 -7.67 1.21
CA ALA A 418 -8.25 -6.53 1.95
C ALA A 418 -7.13 -5.70 2.55
N TYR A 419 -7.26 -4.38 2.40
CA TYR A 419 -6.37 -3.38 2.95
C TYR A 419 -7.16 -2.39 3.79
N ASN A 420 -6.67 -2.05 4.98
CA ASN A 420 -7.20 -0.96 5.80
C ASN A 420 -8.69 -1.08 6.17
N ILE A 421 -9.14 -2.26 6.59
CA ILE A 421 -10.55 -2.51 6.96
C ILE A 421 -10.64 -3.15 8.34
N THR A 422 -11.65 -2.76 9.11
CA THR A 422 -12.12 -3.50 10.29
C THR A 422 -13.23 -4.46 9.91
N PHE A 423 -13.06 -5.74 10.21
CA PHE A 423 -14.10 -6.75 10.17
C PHE A 423 -14.52 -7.08 11.60
N GLU A 424 -15.81 -7.03 11.88
CA GLU A 424 -16.34 -7.16 13.24
C GLU A 424 -17.53 -8.11 13.31
N ASN A 425 -17.59 -8.89 14.39
CA ASN A 425 -18.85 -9.41 14.90
C ASN A 425 -19.18 -8.72 16.22
N SER A 426 -20.26 -7.92 16.21
CA SER A 426 -20.69 -7.07 17.31
C SER A 426 -21.66 -7.76 18.28
N ALA A 427 -21.88 -9.07 18.17
CA ALA A 427 -22.82 -9.82 19.01
C ALA A 427 -22.42 -9.86 20.51
N GLY A 428 -21.17 -9.56 20.85
CA GLY A 428 -20.66 -9.62 22.22
C GLY A 428 -20.31 -11.05 22.68
N PRO A 429 -20.19 -11.30 24.00
CA PRO A 429 -19.77 -12.60 24.55
C PRO A 429 -20.93 -13.60 24.62
N VAL A 430 -21.52 -13.93 23.47
CA VAL A 430 -22.74 -14.76 23.34
C VAL A 430 -22.45 -16.22 22.96
N GLY A 431 -21.22 -16.68 23.16
CA GLY A 431 -20.70 -17.90 22.55
C GLY A 431 -20.08 -17.62 21.19
N GLN A 432 -20.12 -18.59 20.28
CA GLN A 432 -19.45 -18.51 18.98
C GLN A 432 -20.06 -17.45 18.07
N ALA A 433 -19.28 -16.46 17.66
CA ALA A 433 -19.71 -15.34 16.83
C ALA A 433 -18.57 -14.91 15.90
N VAL A 434 -18.66 -15.33 14.64
CA VAL A 434 -17.56 -15.18 13.67
C VAL A 434 -17.60 -13.79 13.04
N ALA A 435 -16.47 -13.08 13.01
CA ALA A 435 -16.34 -11.83 12.25
C ALA A 435 -16.11 -12.14 10.77
N VAL A 436 -15.15 -13.02 10.47
CA VAL A 436 -14.81 -13.40 9.10
C VAL A 436 -14.60 -14.90 8.99
N ARG A 437 -15.25 -15.50 8.00
CA ARG A 437 -14.98 -16.86 7.54
C ARG A 437 -14.38 -16.82 6.15
N VAL A 438 -13.23 -17.47 5.99
CA VAL A 438 -12.45 -17.45 4.73
C VAL A 438 -12.31 -18.87 4.19
N ASP A 439 -12.92 -19.13 3.05
CA ASP A 439 -12.88 -20.41 2.34
C ASP A 439 -12.01 -20.33 1.07
N GLY A 440 -11.98 -19.17 0.38
CA GLY A 440 -11.19 -18.98 -0.85
C GLY A 440 -9.68 -19.13 -0.64
N ASP A 441 -8.96 -19.64 -1.65
CA ASP A 441 -7.49 -19.75 -1.66
C ASP A 441 -6.83 -18.40 -1.99
N LYS A 442 -5.55 -18.25 -1.59
CA LYS A 442 -4.74 -17.05 -1.83
C LYS A 442 -5.35 -15.77 -1.26
N ALA A 443 -5.97 -15.86 -0.08
CA ALA A 443 -6.58 -14.71 0.58
C ALA A 443 -5.54 -13.89 1.36
N LYS A 444 -5.50 -12.57 1.16
CA LYS A 444 -4.55 -11.66 1.81
C LYS A 444 -5.26 -10.56 2.59
N PHE A 445 -4.77 -10.26 3.78
CA PHE A 445 -5.24 -9.16 4.61
C PHE A 445 -4.03 -8.37 5.10
N GLU A 446 -4.00 -7.06 4.86
CA GLU A 446 -2.90 -6.20 5.27
C GLU A 446 -3.43 -4.93 5.96
N HIS A 447 -2.92 -4.60 7.15
CA HIS A 447 -3.42 -3.49 7.97
C HIS A 447 -4.94 -3.58 8.29
N CYS A 448 -5.44 -4.80 8.45
CA CYS A 448 -6.84 -5.07 8.83
C CYS A 448 -7.02 -5.30 10.34
N ARG A 449 -8.23 -5.10 10.84
CA ARG A 449 -8.65 -5.44 12.21
C ARG A 449 -9.72 -6.54 12.16
N PHE A 450 -9.63 -7.51 13.07
CA PHE A 450 -10.64 -8.55 13.27
C PHE A 450 -11.12 -8.50 14.71
N LEU A 451 -12.36 -8.06 14.89
CA LEU A 451 -12.93 -7.77 16.21
C LEU A 451 -14.04 -8.75 16.56
N GLY A 452 -13.95 -9.36 17.73
CA GLY A 452 -14.95 -10.30 18.22
C GLY A 452 -14.70 -10.76 19.66
N ASN A 453 -15.27 -11.92 20.00
CA ASN A 453 -15.06 -12.59 21.28
C ASN A 453 -14.66 -14.05 21.06
N GLN A 454 -15.59 -14.99 21.11
CA GLN A 454 -15.32 -16.39 20.83
C GLN A 454 -15.48 -16.64 19.32
N ASP A 455 -14.55 -17.41 18.74
CA ASP A 455 -14.56 -17.80 17.32
C ASP A 455 -14.47 -16.62 16.33
N THR A 456 -13.61 -15.61 16.59
CA THR A 456 -13.59 -14.35 15.82
C THR A 456 -13.17 -14.52 14.35
N LEU A 457 -12.09 -15.25 14.08
CA LEU A 457 -11.54 -15.45 12.74
C LEU A 457 -11.54 -16.94 12.39
N TYR A 458 -12.16 -17.28 11.26
CA TYR A 458 -12.35 -18.66 10.82
C TYR A 458 -11.65 -18.95 9.47
N PRO A 459 -10.34 -19.25 9.45
CA PRO A 459 -9.66 -19.81 8.29
C PRO A 459 -10.17 -21.24 7.99
N HIS A 460 -11.14 -21.34 7.08
CA HIS A 460 -12.00 -22.50 6.87
C HIS A 460 -11.90 -23.14 5.47
N GLY A 461 -11.02 -22.70 4.57
CA GLY A 461 -10.94 -23.31 3.25
C GLY A 461 -10.10 -24.59 3.24
N SER A 462 -10.61 -25.69 2.65
CA SER A 462 -9.77 -26.86 2.40
C SER A 462 -8.71 -26.49 1.37
N LYS A 463 -7.42 -26.74 1.70
CA LYS A 463 -6.25 -26.30 0.90
C LYS A 463 -6.19 -24.78 0.65
N SER A 464 -6.95 -23.99 1.41
CA SER A 464 -6.87 -22.52 1.32
C SER A 464 -5.62 -22.02 2.03
N ARG A 465 -4.88 -21.16 1.32
CA ARG A 465 -3.73 -20.43 1.81
C ARG A 465 -4.13 -19.00 2.12
N GLN A 466 -3.78 -18.52 3.30
CA GLN A 466 -4.23 -17.23 3.81
C GLN A 466 -3.06 -16.49 4.46
N TYR A 467 -2.88 -15.21 4.13
CA TYR A 467 -1.80 -14.37 4.67
C TYR A 467 -2.36 -13.12 5.34
N TYR A 468 -2.04 -12.95 6.62
CA TYR A 468 -2.45 -11.83 7.45
C TYR A 468 -1.20 -11.07 7.86
N LYS A 469 -1.06 -9.82 7.44
CA LYS A 469 0.15 -9.03 7.65
C LYS A 469 -0.17 -7.69 8.33
N ASN A 470 0.53 -7.39 9.42
CA ASN A 470 0.28 -6.16 10.20
C ASN A 470 -1.19 -6.03 10.63
N CYS A 471 -1.85 -7.15 10.92
CA CYS A 471 -3.24 -7.16 11.35
C CYS A 471 -3.35 -7.06 12.88
N TYR A 472 -4.47 -6.54 13.35
CA TYR A 472 -4.87 -6.64 14.76
C TYR A 472 -6.03 -7.63 14.87
N ILE A 473 -5.90 -8.63 15.73
CA ILE A 473 -6.92 -9.68 15.91
C ILE A 473 -7.21 -9.79 17.40
N GLU A 474 -8.46 -9.56 17.80
CA GLU A 474 -8.85 -9.67 19.21
C GLU A 474 -9.91 -10.75 19.45
N GLY A 475 -9.87 -11.37 20.63
CA GLY A 475 -10.88 -12.33 21.03
C GLY A 475 -10.65 -12.95 22.41
N THR A 476 -11.30 -14.09 22.64
CA THR A 476 -11.34 -14.78 23.95
C THR A 476 -11.05 -16.27 23.83
N VAL A 477 -12.04 -17.07 23.46
CA VAL A 477 -11.95 -18.53 23.29
C VAL A 477 -11.87 -18.84 21.81
N ASP A 478 -10.88 -19.67 21.43
CA ASP A 478 -10.70 -20.21 20.08
C ASP A 478 -10.80 -19.14 18.97
N PHE A 479 -10.34 -17.93 19.25
CA PHE A 479 -10.71 -16.79 18.41
C PHE A 479 -9.98 -16.78 17.06
N ILE A 480 -9.00 -17.66 16.85
CA ILE A 480 -8.46 -18.06 15.55
C ILE A 480 -8.59 -19.59 15.43
N PHE A 481 -9.50 -20.08 14.58
CA PHE A 481 -9.82 -21.52 14.52
C PHE A 481 -10.10 -21.97 13.10
N GLY A 482 -9.92 -23.26 12.82
CA GLY A 482 -10.15 -23.83 11.48
C GLY A 482 -8.94 -24.59 10.91
N TRP A 483 -9.02 -24.96 9.63
CA TRP A 483 -8.13 -25.95 9.01
C TRP A 483 -7.25 -25.41 7.87
N SER A 484 -7.38 -24.13 7.50
CA SER A 484 -6.56 -23.53 6.43
C SER A 484 -5.08 -23.49 6.79
N THR A 485 -4.22 -23.38 5.78
CA THR A 485 -2.84 -22.94 5.98
C THR A 485 -2.82 -21.42 6.08
N ALA A 486 -2.67 -20.89 7.29
CA ALA A 486 -2.74 -19.45 7.56
C ALA A 486 -1.45 -18.94 8.21
N VAL A 487 -0.85 -17.90 7.62
CA VAL A 487 0.32 -17.23 8.18
C VAL A 487 -0.09 -15.86 8.70
N PHE A 488 0.21 -15.60 9.97
CA PHE A 488 0.06 -14.32 10.64
C PHE A 488 1.45 -13.73 10.82
N ASP A 489 1.71 -12.58 10.18
CA ASP A 489 3.03 -11.96 10.09
C ASP A 489 2.98 -10.54 10.62
N SER A 490 3.77 -10.27 11.67
CA SER A 490 3.85 -8.95 12.30
C SER A 490 2.49 -8.46 12.82
N CYS A 491 1.61 -9.40 13.21
CA CYS A 491 0.28 -9.11 13.75
C CYS A 491 0.29 -8.88 15.27
N GLU A 492 -0.63 -8.03 15.75
CA GLU A 492 -0.99 -7.94 17.16
C GLU A 492 -2.16 -8.88 17.45
N ILE A 493 -1.95 -9.80 18.40
CA ILE A 493 -2.95 -10.78 18.83
C ILE A 493 -3.38 -10.39 20.25
N TYR A 494 -4.59 -9.84 20.38
CA TYR A 494 -5.10 -9.23 21.59
C TYR A 494 -6.08 -10.13 22.35
N CYS A 495 -5.65 -10.65 23.49
CA CYS A 495 -6.42 -11.56 24.34
C CYS A 495 -7.25 -10.75 25.35
N LYS A 496 -8.57 -10.72 25.20
CA LYS A 496 -9.44 -9.86 26.02
C LYS A 496 -9.64 -10.41 27.45
N ARG A 497 -9.61 -11.73 27.61
CA ARG A 497 -9.73 -12.46 28.89
C ARG A 497 -9.09 -13.85 28.76
N ASP A 498 -9.23 -14.67 29.80
CA ASP A 498 -8.84 -16.07 29.80
C ASP A 498 -9.44 -16.85 28.63
N GLY A 499 -8.68 -17.81 28.09
CA GLY A 499 -9.12 -18.56 26.91
C GLY A 499 -7.99 -19.18 26.12
N TYR A 500 -8.20 -19.23 24.80
CA TYR A 500 -7.33 -19.94 23.85
C TYR A 500 -7.18 -19.08 22.60
N ILE A 501 -5.94 -18.82 22.19
CA ILE A 501 -5.68 -18.07 20.96
C ILE A 501 -6.12 -18.90 19.76
N THR A 502 -5.63 -20.15 19.69
CA THR A 502 -5.88 -21.01 18.53
C THR A 502 -6.68 -22.27 18.84
N ALA A 503 -7.55 -22.64 17.90
CA ALA A 503 -8.16 -23.96 17.82
C ALA A 503 -8.03 -24.54 16.40
N ALA A 504 -6.81 -24.98 16.05
CA ALA A 504 -6.52 -25.52 14.73
C ALA A 504 -7.21 -26.88 14.52
N SER A 505 -7.67 -27.11 13.30
CA SER A 505 -8.27 -28.37 12.82
C SER A 505 -7.60 -28.89 11.55
N THR A 506 -6.33 -28.56 11.36
CA THR A 506 -5.49 -28.99 10.24
C THR A 506 -5.69 -30.47 9.91
N GLU A 507 -5.86 -30.76 8.62
CA GLU A 507 -6.09 -32.11 8.12
C GLU A 507 -4.81 -32.96 8.17
N GLU A 508 -4.99 -34.28 8.21
CA GLU A 508 -3.88 -35.24 8.12
C GLU A 508 -3.09 -35.03 6.82
N GLY A 509 -1.76 -35.08 6.91
CA GLY A 509 -0.87 -34.94 5.76
C GLY A 509 -0.57 -33.50 5.34
N GLN A 510 -1.14 -32.48 5.99
CA GLN A 510 -0.74 -31.09 5.75
C GLN A 510 0.55 -30.74 6.52
N ASP A 511 1.51 -30.16 5.83
CA ASP A 511 2.80 -29.74 6.42
C ASP A 511 2.65 -28.54 7.35
N TYR A 512 1.70 -27.65 7.06
CA TYR A 512 1.51 -26.37 7.73
C TYR A 512 0.02 -26.13 8.05
N GLY A 513 -0.25 -25.69 9.29
CA GLY A 513 -1.54 -25.19 9.73
C GLY A 513 -1.46 -23.69 9.96
N PHE A 514 -1.56 -23.27 11.23
CA PHE A 514 -1.38 -21.87 11.61
C PHE A 514 0.08 -21.57 11.94
N VAL A 515 0.61 -20.47 11.40
CA VAL A 515 1.99 -20.03 11.62
C VAL A 515 1.98 -18.55 11.99
N PHE A 516 2.44 -18.24 13.20
CA PHE A 516 2.59 -16.87 13.71
C PHE A 516 4.07 -16.50 13.64
N ARG A 517 4.39 -15.38 12.99
CA ARG A 517 5.76 -14.88 12.80
C ARG A 517 5.82 -13.43 13.21
N TYR A 518 6.78 -13.07 14.05
CA TYR A 518 6.99 -11.67 14.48
C TYR A 518 5.75 -11.04 15.13
N CYS A 519 4.85 -11.85 15.67
CA CYS A 519 3.62 -11.36 16.28
C CYS A 519 3.85 -10.90 17.72
N THR A 520 3.07 -9.91 18.16
CA THR A 520 2.98 -9.54 19.57
C THR A 520 1.70 -10.13 20.15
N ILE A 521 1.85 -10.99 21.17
CA ILE A 521 0.75 -11.59 21.91
C ILE A 521 0.56 -10.81 23.20
N THR A 522 -0.52 -10.05 23.27
CA THR A 522 -0.81 -9.11 24.36
C THR A 522 -2.30 -9.13 24.68
N GLY A 523 -2.78 -8.27 25.59
CA GLY A 523 -4.19 -8.19 25.90
C GLY A 523 -4.50 -7.65 27.30
N SER A 524 -5.78 -7.68 27.64
CA SER A 524 -6.31 -7.37 28.97
C SER A 524 -6.55 -8.62 29.82
N ALA A 525 -6.25 -9.81 29.30
CA ALA A 525 -6.35 -11.06 30.03
C ALA A 525 -5.39 -11.09 31.25
N PRO A 526 -5.78 -11.70 32.38
CA PRO A 526 -4.89 -11.88 33.51
C PRO A 526 -3.62 -12.66 33.17
N ASP A 527 -2.56 -12.47 33.95
CA ASP A 527 -1.34 -13.28 33.85
C ASP A 527 -1.65 -14.78 33.97
N ASN A 528 -0.94 -15.61 33.20
CA ASN A 528 -1.09 -17.06 33.20
C ASN A 528 -2.55 -17.55 32.99
N SER A 529 -3.34 -16.88 32.15
CA SER A 529 -4.75 -17.22 31.93
C SER A 529 -5.08 -17.67 30.50
N VAL A 530 -4.16 -17.51 29.55
CA VAL A 530 -4.40 -17.80 28.14
C VAL A 530 -3.48 -18.90 27.64
N TYR A 531 -4.05 -19.89 26.95
CA TYR A 531 -3.30 -20.88 26.19
C TYR A 531 -3.02 -20.37 24.77
N LEU A 532 -1.82 -20.69 24.24
CA LEU A 532 -1.46 -20.47 22.84
C LEU A 532 -2.38 -21.23 21.88
N GLY A 533 -2.90 -22.37 22.32
CA GLY A 533 -3.93 -23.08 21.58
C GLY A 533 -4.31 -24.43 22.13
N ARG A 534 -5.26 -25.06 21.43
CA ARG A 534 -5.72 -26.43 21.67
C ARG A 534 -6.12 -27.13 20.36
N PRO A 535 -5.81 -28.42 20.17
CA PRO A 535 -6.05 -29.09 18.90
C PRO A 535 -7.54 -29.39 18.78
N TRP A 536 -8.29 -28.73 17.89
CA TRP A 536 -9.73 -29.03 17.68
C TRP A 536 -9.91 -30.39 16.99
N ARG A 537 -8.98 -30.75 16.10
CA ARG A 537 -8.87 -32.06 15.42
C ARG A 537 -7.50 -32.71 15.69
N PRO A 538 -7.35 -34.04 15.49
CA PRO A 538 -6.14 -34.77 15.90
C PRO A 538 -4.83 -34.25 15.32
N TYR A 539 -4.80 -33.86 14.04
CA TYR A 539 -3.58 -33.44 13.33
C TYR A 539 -3.38 -31.92 13.31
N ALA A 540 -4.01 -31.19 14.25
CA ALA A 540 -3.89 -29.75 14.35
C ALA A 540 -2.43 -29.29 14.41
N ARG A 541 -2.08 -28.26 13.65
CA ARG A 541 -0.73 -27.69 13.64
C ARG A 541 -0.78 -26.19 13.90
N THR A 542 -0.03 -25.75 14.91
CA THR A 542 0.14 -24.33 15.23
C THR A 542 1.58 -24.07 15.61
N VAL A 543 2.19 -23.03 15.04
CA VAL A 543 3.60 -22.69 15.28
C VAL A 543 3.73 -21.19 15.56
N PHE A 544 4.49 -20.83 16.61
CA PHE A 544 4.85 -19.44 16.93
C PHE A 544 6.37 -19.24 16.79
N ILE A 545 6.79 -18.33 15.91
CA ILE A 545 8.20 -18.08 15.56
C ILE A 545 8.52 -16.60 15.79
N GLU A 546 9.50 -16.33 16.64
CA GLU A 546 10.00 -14.97 16.91
C GLU A 546 8.90 -14.01 17.35
N CYS A 547 7.92 -14.54 18.11
CA CYS A 547 6.83 -13.78 18.69
C CYS A 547 7.20 -13.24 20.07
N GLU A 548 6.65 -12.10 20.43
CA GLU A 548 6.71 -11.56 21.80
C GLU A 548 5.48 -12.01 22.58
N LEU A 549 5.67 -12.78 23.66
CA LEU A 549 4.61 -13.30 24.51
C LEU A 549 4.57 -12.53 25.84
N SER A 550 3.49 -11.83 26.12
CA SER A 550 3.29 -11.20 27.44
C SER A 550 2.96 -12.21 28.54
N ALA A 551 2.90 -11.77 29.80
CA ALA A 551 2.76 -12.63 30.97
C ALA A 551 1.39 -13.35 31.05
N LEU A 552 0.42 -12.98 30.21
CA LEU A 552 -0.87 -13.67 30.06
C LEU A 552 -0.73 -15.13 29.60
N ALA A 553 0.34 -15.45 28.87
CA ALA A 553 0.53 -16.79 28.33
C ALA A 553 0.82 -17.78 29.46
N ARG A 554 0.04 -18.85 29.52
CA ARG A 554 0.18 -19.90 30.53
C ARG A 554 1.56 -20.57 30.47
N PRO A 555 2.14 -20.99 31.62
CA PRO A 555 3.40 -21.73 31.64
C PRO A 555 3.34 -22.98 30.77
N GLU A 556 2.24 -23.72 30.85
CA GLU A 556 2.01 -24.97 30.10
C GLU A 556 1.95 -24.72 28.58
N GLY A 557 1.61 -23.49 28.17
CA GLY A 557 1.48 -23.03 26.78
C GLY A 557 0.26 -23.57 26.06
N TRP A 558 0.00 -24.87 26.12
CA TRP A 558 -0.97 -25.56 25.28
C TRP A 558 -1.91 -26.47 26.09
N HIS A 559 -3.12 -26.67 25.57
CA HIS A 559 -4.11 -27.57 26.17
C HIS A 559 -4.49 -28.66 25.17
N ASN A 560 -4.53 -29.92 25.59
CA ASN A 560 -4.78 -31.09 24.72
C ASN A 560 -6.26 -31.32 24.35
N TRP A 561 -7.13 -30.33 24.55
CA TRP A 561 -8.60 -30.43 24.41
C TRP A 561 -9.26 -31.44 25.38
N GLY A 562 -8.57 -31.86 26.46
CA GLY A 562 -9.05 -32.94 27.32
C GLY A 562 -8.96 -34.31 26.67
N LYS A 563 -8.09 -34.47 25.67
CA LYS A 563 -7.94 -35.67 24.84
C LYS A 563 -6.46 -36.04 24.70
N PRO A 564 -5.92 -36.87 25.63
CA PRO A 564 -4.51 -37.27 25.61
C PRO A 564 -4.07 -37.92 24.30
N GLU A 565 -4.96 -38.58 23.58
CA GLU A 565 -4.66 -39.18 22.27
C GLU A 565 -4.21 -38.15 21.22
N ARG A 566 -4.57 -36.86 21.38
CA ARG A 566 -4.16 -35.78 20.47
C ARG A 566 -2.70 -35.38 20.64
N GLU A 567 -2.10 -35.67 21.79
CA GLU A 567 -0.70 -35.33 22.09
C GLU A 567 0.27 -36.07 21.16
N GLY A 568 -0.11 -37.24 20.65
CA GLY A 568 0.71 -38.02 19.71
C GLY A 568 0.57 -37.62 18.24
N THR A 569 -0.42 -36.79 17.88
CA THR A 569 -0.73 -36.45 16.48
C THR A 569 -0.69 -34.96 16.17
N ALA A 570 -1.01 -34.10 17.16
CA ALA A 570 -0.96 -32.65 16.98
C ALA A 570 0.49 -32.16 16.94
N PHE A 571 0.76 -31.10 16.19
CA PHE A 571 2.09 -30.50 16.09
C PHE A 571 2.08 -29.04 16.52
N TYR A 572 2.32 -28.81 17.80
CA TYR A 572 2.32 -27.48 18.42
C TYR A 572 3.73 -27.09 18.79
N ALA A 573 4.23 -26.00 18.22
CA ALA A 573 5.64 -25.66 18.30
C ALA A 573 5.94 -24.18 18.50
N GLU A 574 7.11 -23.90 19.07
CA GLU A 574 7.64 -22.56 19.29
C GLU A 574 9.09 -22.46 18.80
N TYR A 575 9.52 -21.27 18.38
CA TYR A 575 10.91 -20.97 18.05
C TYR A 575 11.26 -19.54 18.42
N ASN A 576 12.31 -19.36 19.24
CA ASN A 576 12.92 -18.06 19.52
C ASN A 576 11.90 -16.96 19.94
N ASN A 577 10.84 -17.35 20.64
CA ASN A 577 9.87 -16.40 21.20
C ASN A 577 10.50 -15.67 22.39
N SER A 578 10.10 -14.42 22.61
CA SER A 578 10.59 -13.57 23.70
C SER A 578 9.46 -13.10 24.62
N GLY A 579 9.78 -12.30 25.63
CA GLY A 579 8.81 -11.78 26.60
C GLY A 579 8.51 -12.73 27.78
N PRO A 580 7.85 -12.24 28.83
CA PRO A 580 7.64 -12.99 30.08
C PRO A 580 6.74 -14.24 29.94
N GLY A 581 5.96 -14.35 28.86
CA GLY A 581 5.16 -15.53 28.53
C GLY A 581 5.94 -16.64 27.84
N SER A 582 7.14 -16.36 27.32
CA SER A 582 8.02 -17.33 26.65
C SER A 582 8.81 -18.13 27.69
N ARG A 583 8.31 -19.32 28.02
CA ARG A 583 8.86 -20.22 29.07
C ARG A 583 8.92 -21.65 28.54
N PRO A 584 9.77 -21.92 27.53
CA PRO A 584 9.83 -23.21 26.83
C PRO A 584 10.06 -24.40 27.78
N GLU A 585 10.79 -24.19 28.88
CA GLU A 585 11.09 -25.18 29.91
C GLU A 585 9.88 -25.60 30.76
N LEU A 586 8.79 -24.83 30.75
CA LEU A 586 7.55 -25.11 31.49
C LEU A 586 6.43 -25.63 30.58
N ARG A 587 6.68 -25.77 29.28
CA ARG A 587 5.68 -26.22 28.32
C ARG A 587 5.32 -27.69 28.55
N VAL A 588 4.11 -28.06 28.13
CA VAL A 588 3.68 -29.45 28.08
C VAL A 588 4.65 -30.29 27.25
N GLY A 589 4.97 -31.50 27.72
CA GLY A 589 6.00 -32.35 27.13
C GLY A 589 5.73 -32.87 25.72
N TRP A 590 4.48 -32.74 25.22
CA TRP A 590 4.10 -33.07 23.85
C TRP A 590 4.22 -31.90 22.87
N SER A 591 4.52 -30.70 23.36
CA SER A 591 4.86 -29.56 22.48
C SER A 591 6.32 -29.64 22.03
N HIS A 592 6.67 -28.92 20.97
CA HIS A 592 7.99 -28.98 20.34
C HIS A 592 8.68 -27.61 20.33
N GLN A 593 9.96 -27.59 20.70
CA GLN A 593 10.81 -26.42 20.45
C GLN A 593 11.57 -26.67 19.16
N LEU A 594 11.33 -25.85 18.14
CA LEU A 594 11.99 -26.00 16.85
C LEU A 594 13.50 -25.72 17.00
N SER A 595 14.30 -26.47 16.26
CA SER A 595 15.68 -26.11 15.94
C SER A 595 15.73 -25.00 14.89
N ALA A 596 16.89 -24.33 14.76
CA ALA A 596 17.10 -23.33 13.72
C ALA A 596 16.90 -23.91 12.29
N SER A 597 17.28 -25.17 12.06
CA SER A 597 17.06 -25.86 10.78
C SER A 597 15.59 -26.15 10.49
N GLU A 598 14.78 -26.44 11.52
CA GLU A 598 13.34 -26.62 11.34
C GLU A 598 12.65 -25.27 11.10
N ALA A 599 13.01 -24.24 11.89
CA ALA A 599 12.49 -22.88 11.73
C ALA A 599 12.80 -22.31 10.34
N ALA A 600 13.96 -22.63 9.75
CA ALA A 600 14.33 -22.23 8.39
C ALA A 600 13.39 -22.75 7.29
N ARG A 601 12.52 -23.74 7.59
CA ARG A 601 11.50 -24.27 6.67
C ARG A 601 10.16 -23.54 6.76
N TYR A 602 10.04 -22.51 7.60
CA TYR A 602 8.85 -21.69 7.76
C TYR A 602 8.98 -20.35 7.01
N THR A 603 9.57 -20.38 5.80
CA THR A 603 9.54 -19.23 4.89
C THR A 603 8.19 -19.17 4.17
N LEU A 604 7.77 -17.97 3.72
CA LEU A 604 6.54 -17.83 2.92
C LEU A 604 6.57 -18.71 1.67
N LYS A 605 7.75 -18.82 1.04
CA LYS A 605 7.95 -19.67 -0.15
C LYS A 605 7.74 -21.15 0.15
N ASP A 606 8.23 -21.65 1.28
CA ASP A 606 8.04 -23.06 1.64
C ASP A 606 6.59 -23.36 2.02
N ILE A 607 5.95 -22.44 2.76
CA ILE A 607 4.57 -22.59 3.24
C ILE A 607 3.57 -22.48 2.07
N PHE A 608 3.71 -21.45 1.24
CA PHE A 608 2.73 -21.14 0.19
C PHE A 608 3.11 -21.65 -1.20
N LYS A 609 4.34 -22.16 -1.38
CA LYS A 609 4.83 -22.81 -2.60
C LYS A 609 4.77 -21.89 -3.83
N ASP A 610 3.76 -22.06 -4.68
CA ASP A 610 3.55 -21.31 -5.93
C ASP A 610 2.94 -19.92 -5.72
N TRP A 611 2.51 -19.59 -4.51
CA TRP A 611 1.92 -18.30 -4.20
C TRP A 611 2.87 -17.43 -3.38
N ASP A 612 3.20 -16.27 -3.91
CA ASP A 612 3.91 -15.22 -3.18
C ASP A 612 2.91 -14.11 -2.78
N PRO A 613 2.45 -14.07 -1.52
CA PRO A 613 1.51 -13.04 -1.07
C PRO A 613 2.17 -11.65 -0.93
N MET A 614 3.49 -11.57 -1.07
CA MET A 614 4.23 -10.30 -1.17
C MET A 614 4.24 -9.76 -2.59
N THR A 615 3.66 -10.46 -3.56
CA THR A 615 3.47 -9.93 -4.92
C THR A 615 1.99 -9.59 -5.17
N PRO A 616 1.67 -8.54 -5.97
CA PRO A 616 0.31 -8.01 -6.04
C PRO A 616 -0.68 -8.66 -7.01
#